data_AF-A0A942C7Z7-F1
#
_entry.id   AF-A0A942C7Z7-F1
#
_cell.length_a   1.000
_cell.length_b   1.000
_cell.length_c   1.000
_cell.angle_alpha   90.00
_cell.angle_beta   90.00
_cell.angle_gamma   90.00
#
_symmetry.space_group_name_H-M   'P 1'
#
loop_
_entity.id
_entity.type
_entity.pdbx_description
1 polymer ?
#
loop_
_entity_poly.entity_id
_entity_poly.type
_entity_poly.pdbx_seq_one_letter_code
_entity_poly.pdbx_strand_id
1 'polypeptide(L)'
;MSDEFFDYEHQEPKNNLIAFLLIASCIFVVAVCAFLSWMFIVARDNEHNRKIDQATYKDLQEVRKAEDAKLATYQYIDKEKGIVRIPVERALQLMAEEAKTAAPKTEASPAAAKPEVKSATATPAPPPAKAAAAGQKK
;
A
#
# COMPACT_ATOMS: atom_id res chain seq x y z
N MET A 1 54.48 -11.24 -64.17
CA MET A 1 53.50 -12.19 -63.63
C MET A 1 53.29 -11.76 -62.19
N SER A 2 52.10 -11.27 -61.90
CA SER A 2 51.75 -10.38 -60.80
C SER A 2 51.45 -11.15 -59.50
N ASP A 3 52.49 -11.59 -58.81
CA ASP A 3 52.32 -12.37 -57.56
C ASP A 3 52.74 -11.62 -56.28
N GLU A 4 52.94 -10.29 -56.35
CA GLU A 4 53.22 -9.44 -55.16
C GLU A 4 52.02 -8.57 -54.72
N PHE A 5 50.83 -8.74 -55.31
CA PHE A 5 49.65 -7.91 -54.98
C PHE A 5 48.76 -8.47 -53.86
N PHE A 6 49.13 -9.61 -53.27
CA PHE A 6 48.35 -10.27 -52.22
C PHE A 6 49.23 -10.69 -51.04
N ASP A 7 50.14 -9.82 -50.60
CA ASP A 7 50.64 -9.91 -49.22
C ASP A 7 49.49 -9.48 -48.28
N TYR A 8 48.54 -10.40 -48.13
CA TYR A 8 47.39 -10.26 -47.25
C TYR A 8 47.97 -10.36 -45.85
N GLU A 9 48.22 -9.20 -45.23
CA GLU A 9 48.56 -9.03 -43.82
C GLU A 9 47.93 -10.17 -43.02
N HIS A 10 48.74 -11.14 -42.59
CA HIS A 10 48.35 -12.10 -41.57
C HIS A 10 48.39 -11.36 -40.22
N GLN A 11 47.53 -10.35 -40.08
CA GLN A 11 47.03 -9.92 -38.78
C GLN A 11 46.27 -11.13 -38.24
N GLU A 12 46.97 -12.00 -37.51
CA GLU A 12 46.33 -13.06 -36.75
C GLU A 12 45.20 -12.40 -35.94
N PRO A 13 43.93 -12.66 -36.28
CA PRO A 13 42.84 -11.99 -35.60
C PRO A 13 42.91 -12.48 -34.16
N LYS A 14 43.21 -11.56 -33.24
CA LYS A 14 43.18 -11.84 -31.80
C LYS A 14 41.72 -12.09 -31.44
N ASN A 15 41.22 -13.31 -31.70
CA ASN A 15 39.82 -13.68 -31.51
C ASN A 15 39.34 -13.36 -30.09
N ASN A 16 40.23 -13.54 -29.11
CA ASN A 16 39.95 -13.20 -27.72
C ASN A 16 39.81 -11.68 -27.52
N LEU A 17 40.55 -10.87 -28.28
CA LEU A 17 40.48 -9.41 -28.24
C LEU A 17 39.20 -8.90 -28.91
N ILE A 18 38.81 -9.45 -30.06
CA ILE A 18 37.55 -9.11 -30.75
C ILE A 18 36.34 -9.53 -29.89
N ALA A 19 36.37 -10.74 -29.33
CA ALA A 19 35.32 -11.23 -28.44
C ALA A 19 35.23 -10.37 -27.17
N PHE A 20 36.37 -9.99 -26.58
CA PHE A 20 36.41 -9.07 -25.44
C PHE A 20 35.82 -7.70 -25.80
N LEU A 21 36.14 -7.16 -26.97
CA LEU A 21 35.64 -5.86 -27.43
C LEU A 21 34.12 -5.87 -27.65
N LEU A 22 33.57 -6.98 -28.16
CA LEU A 22 32.13 -7.18 -28.33
C LEU A 22 31.42 -7.29 -26.97
N ILE A 23 31.96 -8.11 -26.06
CA ILE A 23 31.40 -8.26 -24.70
C ILE A 23 31.46 -6.93 -23.95
N ALA A 24 32.58 -6.20 -24.05
CA ALA A 24 32.74 -4.88 -23.43
C ALA A 24 31.73 -3.87 -23.98
N SER A 25 31.50 -3.85 -25.30
CA SER A 25 30.46 -3.02 -25.92
C SER A 25 29.06 -3.38 -25.42
N CYS A 26 28.74 -4.68 -25.34
CA CYS A 26 27.46 -5.15 -24.81
C CYS A 26 27.26 -4.74 -23.34
N ILE A 27 28.28 -4.93 -22.50
CA ILE A 27 28.25 -4.52 -21.08
C ILE A 27 28.08 -3.01 -20.96
N PHE A 28 28.77 -2.23 -21.82
CA PHE A 28 28.64 -0.78 -21.82
C PHE A 28 27.21 -0.34 -22.13
N VAL A 29 26.56 -0.95 -23.14
CA VAL A 29 25.15 -0.67 -23.45
C VAL A 29 24.24 -1.01 -22.29
N VAL A 30 24.42 -2.17 -21.65
CA VAL A 30 23.63 -2.57 -20.47
C VAL A 30 23.84 -1.60 -19.30
N ALA A 31 25.08 -1.16 -19.07
CA ALA A 31 25.40 -0.21 -18.01
C ALA A 31 24.74 1.16 -18.26
N VAL A 32 24.73 1.65 -19.50
CA VAL A 32 24.03 2.88 -19.88
C VAL A 32 22.52 2.74 -19.66
N CYS A 33 21.92 1.63 -20.11
CA CYS A 33 20.49 1.37 -19.88
C CYS A 33 20.15 1.29 -18.39
N ALA A 34 20.98 0.62 -17.58
CA ALA A 34 20.80 0.53 -16.14
C ALA A 34 20.96 1.91 -15.46
N PHE A 35 21.95 2.69 -15.89
CA PHE A 35 22.18 4.05 -15.39
C PHE A 35 21.01 4.97 -15.71
N LEU A 36 20.50 4.95 -16.94
CA LEU A 36 19.30 5.70 -17.32
C LEU A 36 18.08 5.23 -16.54
N SER A 37 17.91 3.91 -16.36
CA SER A 37 16.82 3.36 -15.55
C SER A 37 16.90 3.83 -14.10
N TRP A 38 18.10 3.79 -13.50
CA TRP A 38 18.33 4.30 -12.14
C TRP A 38 18.08 5.81 -12.05
N MET A 39 18.62 6.59 -12.98
CA MET A 39 18.39 8.04 -13.04
C MET A 39 16.91 8.37 -13.19
N PHE A 40 16.20 7.63 -14.04
CA PHE A 40 14.77 7.80 -14.26
C PHE A 40 13.94 7.39 -13.04
N ILE A 41 14.30 6.33 -12.34
CA ILE A 41 13.66 5.92 -11.08
C ILE A 41 13.85 7.01 -10.02
N VAL A 42 15.07 7.49 -9.79
CA VAL A 42 15.35 8.54 -8.80
C VAL A 42 14.67 9.86 -9.15
N ALA A 43 14.69 10.26 -10.42
CA ALA A 43 14.03 11.49 -10.87
C ALA A 43 12.50 11.38 -10.81
N ARG A 44 11.92 10.24 -11.21
CA ARG A 44 10.48 10.00 -11.21
C ARG A 44 9.94 9.83 -9.79
N ASP A 45 10.68 9.19 -8.90
CA ASP A 45 10.28 8.98 -7.50
C ASP A 45 10.21 10.31 -6.75
N ASN A 46 11.06 11.28 -7.08
CA ASN A 46 11.00 12.62 -6.51
C ASN A 46 9.71 13.38 -6.88
N GLU A 47 9.19 13.18 -8.08
CA GLU A 47 7.92 13.79 -8.49
C GLU A 47 6.71 13.02 -7.96
N HIS A 48 6.80 11.68 -7.92
CA HIS A 48 5.71 10.82 -7.45
C HIS A 48 5.49 10.97 -5.94
N ASN A 49 6.55 10.91 -5.13
CA ASN A 49 6.44 11.08 -3.67
C ASN A 49 5.91 12.46 -3.33
N ARG A 50 6.36 13.52 -4.01
CA ARG A 50 5.85 14.86 -3.74
C ARG A 50 4.36 15.00 -4.05
N LYS A 51 3.88 14.41 -5.14
CA LYS A 51 2.46 14.53 -5.53
C LYS A 51 1.56 13.62 -4.70
N ILE A 52 1.98 12.38 -4.44
CA ILE A 52 1.18 11.41 -3.66
C ILE A 52 1.20 11.79 -2.18
N ASP A 53 2.36 12.06 -1.59
CA ASP A 53 2.41 12.44 -0.17
C ASP A 53 1.69 13.78 0.05
N GLN A 54 1.93 14.81 -0.77
CA GLN A 54 1.25 16.08 -0.50
C GLN A 54 -0.26 16.04 -0.77
N ALA A 55 -0.73 15.27 -1.76
CA ALA A 55 -2.15 15.15 -2.05
C ALA A 55 -2.87 14.30 -1.00
N THR A 56 -2.33 13.12 -0.65
CA THR A 56 -2.93 12.22 0.35
C THR A 56 -2.99 12.87 1.73
N TYR A 57 -1.94 13.60 2.16
CA TYR A 57 -1.97 14.26 3.47
C TYR A 57 -2.97 15.43 3.53
N LYS A 58 -3.20 16.15 2.42
CA LYS A 58 -4.19 17.23 2.38
C LYS A 58 -5.61 16.71 2.43
N ASP A 59 -5.92 15.69 1.64
CA ASP A 59 -7.24 15.08 1.58
C ASP A 59 -7.62 14.45 2.93
N LEU A 60 -6.70 13.71 3.56
CA LEU A 60 -6.92 13.15 4.89
C LEU A 60 -7.11 14.24 5.97
N GLN A 61 -6.35 15.34 5.91
CA GLN A 61 -6.55 16.45 6.84
C GLN A 61 -7.88 17.17 6.63
N GLU A 62 -8.34 17.30 5.39
CA GLU A 62 -9.62 17.92 5.07
C GLU A 62 -10.79 17.07 5.56
N VAL A 63 -10.75 15.76 5.33
CA VAL A 63 -11.73 14.81 5.89
C VAL A 63 -11.73 14.87 7.41
N ARG A 64 -10.54 14.86 8.05
CA ARG A 64 -10.44 14.95 9.50
C ARG A 64 -11.05 16.24 10.06
N LYS A 65 -10.77 17.38 9.43
CA LYS A 65 -11.35 18.68 9.82
C LYS A 65 -12.86 18.70 9.64
N ALA A 66 -13.38 18.11 8.55
CA ALA A 66 -14.81 18.01 8.32
C ALA A 66 -15.51 17.11 9.34
N GLU A 67 -14.87 16.01 9.77
CA GLU A 67 -15.36 15.15 10.85
C GLU A 67 -15.36 15.87 12.19
N ASP A 68 -14.25 16.53 12.55
CA ASP A 68 -14.14 17.29 13.80
C ASP A 68 -15.17 18.43 13.84
N ALA A 69 -15.41 19.13 12.72
CA ALA A 69 -16.45 20.14 12.62
C ALA A 69 -17.85 19.57 12.85
N LYS A 70 -18.16 18.37 12.34
CA LYS A 70 -19.45 17.69 12.56
C LYS A 70 -19.64 17.18 13.99
N LEU A 71 -18.56 16.97 14.74
CA LEU A 71 -18.58 16.53 16.15
C LEU A 71 -18.60 17.72 17.12
N ALA A 72 -18.03 18.85 16.72
CA ALA A 72 -17.93 20.07 17.53
C ALA A 72 -19.10 21.04 17.35
N THR A 73 -19.92 20.89 16.31
CA THR A 73 -21.02 21.83 16.01
C THR A 73 -22.40 21.24 16.28
N TYR A 74 -23.35 22.12 16.58
CA TYR A 74 -24.77 21.78 16.65
C TYR A 74 -25.34 21.68 15.25
N GLN A 75 -26.06 20.60 14.96
CA GLN A 75 -26.74 20.44 13.67
C GLN A 75 -28.10 19.76 13.84
N TYR A 76 -29.11 20.22 13.10
CA TYR A 76 -30.38 19.53 13.02
C TYR A 76 -30.24 18.29 12.12
N ILE A 77 -30.54 17.10 12.67
CA ILE A 77 -30.58 15.85 11.90
C ILE A 77 -31.94 15.74 11.19
N ASP A 78 -33.03 16.06 11.89
CA ASP A 78 -34.39 16.02 11.37
C ASP A 78 -35.17 17.21 11.96
N LYS A 79 -35.49 18.19 11.11
CA LYS A 79 -36.19 19.42 11.53
C LYS A 79 -37.67 19.17 11.82
N GLU A 80 -38.29 18.21 11.15
CA GLU A 80 -39.72 17.91 11.33
C GLU A 80 -39.97 17.19 12.66
N LYS A 81 -39.00 16.36 13.08
CA LYS A 81 -39.04 15.64 14.36
C LYS A 81 -38.33 16.37 15.50
N GLY A 82 -37.73 17.53 15.22
CA GLY A 82 -36.98 18.31 16.23
C GLY A 82 -35.73 17.62 16.76
N ILE A 83 -35.15 16.66 16.03
CA ILE A 83 -33.98 15.88 16.47
C ILE A 83 -32.72 16.67 16.13
N VAL A 84 -31.97 17.07 17.16
CA VAL A 84 -30.76 17.88 17.06
C VAL A 84 -29.54 17.09 17.53
N ARG A 85 -28.46 17.15 16.76
CA ARG A 85 -27.13 16.70 17.20
C ARG A 85 -26.52 17.78 18.08
N ILE A 86 -26.09 17.37 19.28
CA ILE A 86 -25.30 18.20 20.18
C ILE A 86 -23.80 17.90 20.02
N PRO A 87 -22.90 18.87 20.25
CA PRO A 87 -21.46 18.63 20.28
C PRO A 87 -21.09 17.59 21.30
N VAL A 88 -20.12 16.74 20.97
CA VAL A 88 -19.69 15.63 21.82
C VAL A 88 -19.24 16.10 23.20
N GLU A 89 -18.53 17.24 23.26
CA GLU A 89 -18.07 17.83 24.52
C GLU A 89 -19.24 18.19 25.44
N ARG A 90 -20.32 18.76 24.88
CA ARG A 90 -21.52 19.09 25.65
C ARG A 90 -22.33 17.85 26.02
N ALA A 91 -22.38 16.85 25.15
CA ALA A 91 -23.01 15.56 25.45
C ALA A 91 -22.34 14.89 26.66
N LEU A 92 -21.01 14.90 26.72
CA LEU A 92 -20.23 14.38 27.84
C LEU A 92 -20.51 15.15 29.14
N GLN A 93 -20.56 16.48 29.09
CA GLN A 93 -20.88 17.31 30.25
C GLN A 93 -22.28 17.03 30.77
N LEU A 94 -23.28 16.99 29.89
CA LEU A 94 -24.67 16.72 30.24
C LEU A 94 -24.82 15.30 30.82
N MET A 95 -24.21 14.28 30.21
CA MET A 95 -24.19 12.94 30.78
C MET A 95 -23.51 12.88 32.16
N ALA A 96 -22.41 13.61 32.35
CA ALA A 96 -21.71 13.64 33.63
C ALA A 96 -22.52 14.38 34.71
N GLU A 97 -23.25 15.43 34.34
CA GLU A 97 -24.20 16.14 35.21
C GLU A 97 -25.39 15.23 35.55
N GLU A 98 -26.00 14.59 34.56
CA GLU A 98 -27.09 13.63 34.75
C GLU A 98 -26.67 12.45 35.62
N ALA A 99 -25.47 11.88 35.41
CA ALA A 99 -24.95 10.79 36.24
C ALA A 99 -24.65 11.21 37.69
N LYS A 100 -24.35 12.50 37.94
CA LYS A 100 -24.16 13.04 39.29
C LYS A 100 -25.49 13.34 39.99
N THR A 101 -26.50 13.76 39.24
CA THR A 101 -27.84 14.10 39.77
C THR A 101 -28.75 12.88 39.86
N ALA A 102 -28.58 11.88 38.99
CA ALA A 102 -29.30 10.62 39.03
C ALA A 102 -28.63 9.66 40.03
N ALA A 103 -29.14 9.62 41.25
CA ALA A 103 -29.11 8.38 42.03
C ALA A 103 -29.67 7.24 41.14
N PRO A 104 -29.13 6.00 41.20
CA PRO A 104 -29.26 5.02 40.13
C PRO A 104 -30.71 4.62 39.93
N LYS A 105 -31.36 5.20 38.92
CA LYS A 105 -32.51 4.55 38.29
C LYS A 105 -31.97 3.56 37.28
N THR A 106 -31.68 2.39 37.81
CA THR A 106 -31.59 1.16 37.03
C THR A 106 -32.97 0.93 36.39
N GLU A 107 -33.20 1.50 35.23
CA GLU A 107 -34.27 1.08 34.33
C GLU A 107 -33.63 0.36 33.15
N ALA A 108 -33.75 -0.97 33.22
CA ALA A 108 -33.64 -1.95 32.15
C ALA A 108 -32.35 -1.94 31.30
N SER A 109 -31.35 -2.64 31.81
CA SER A 109 -30.49 -3.48 30.98
C SER A 109 -31.35 -4.50 30.21
N PRO A 110 -31.38 -4.51 28.87
CA PRO A 110 -31.74 -5.70 28.14
C PRO A 110 -30.56 -6.66 28.26
N ALA A 111 -30.78 -7.67 29.11
CA ALA A 111 -30.22 -9.01 29.02
C ALA A 111 -28.79 -9.13 28.47
N ALA A 112 -27.89 -9.55 29.36
CA ALA A 112 -26.68 -10.26 29.01
C ALA A 112 -26.96 -11.36 27.96
N ALA A 113 -26.74 -11.04 26.69
CA ALA A 113 -26.50 -12.02 25.65
C ALA A 113 -25.10 -12.58 25.91
N LYS A 114 -25.05 -13.61 26.74
CA LYS A 114 -23.97 -14.59 26.78
C LYS A 114 -23.62 -14.94 25.33
N PRO A 115 -22.38 -14.76 24.85
CA PRO A 115 -21.94 -15.44 23.65
C PRO A 115 -21.86 -16.92 24.06
N GLU A 116 -22.95 -17.63 23.85
CA GLU A 116 -22.94 -19.06 23.79
C GLU A 116 -22.08 -19.40 22.58
N VAL A 117 -20.82 -19.72 22.85
CA VAL A 117 -19.87 -20.33 21.92
C VAL A 117 -20.48 -21.67 21.52
N LYS A 118 -21.40 -21.62 20.54
CA LYS A 118 -21.74 -22.77 19.72
C LYS A 118 -20.55 -23.02 18.81
N SER A 119 -19.67 -23.86 19.33
CA SER A 119 -18.72 -24.64 18.56
C SER A 119 -19.52 -25.47 17.54
N ALA A 120 -19.82 -24.85 16.40
CA ALA A 120 -20.23 -25.55 15.20
C ALA A 120 -18.97 -25.74 14.36
N THR A 121 -18.36 -26.91 14.60
CA THR A 121 -17.51 -27.66 13.69
C THR A 121 -17.72 -27.29 12.22
N ALA A 122 -16.84 -26.42 11.71
CA ALA A 122 -16.62 -26.29 10.29
C ALA A 122 -15.78 -27.48 9.83
N THR A 123 -16.46 -28.45 9.24
CA THR A 123 -15.91 -29.46 8.32
C THR A 123 -14.85 -28.81 7.42
N PRO A 124 -13.60 -29.31 7.38
CA PRO A 124 -12.65 -28.88 6.37
C PRO A 124 -13.08 -29.48 5.03
N ALA A 125 -13.62 -28.61 4.16
CA ALA A 125 -13.79 -28.93 2.75
C ALA A 125 -12.42 -29.18 2.09
N PRO A 126 -12.32 -30.13 1.14
CA PRO A 126 -11.06 -30.69 0.67
C PRO A 126 -10.25 -29.69 -0.18
N PRO A 127 -8.91 -29.77 -0.16
CA PRO A 127 -8.06 -28.94 -1.00
C PRO A 127 -8.19 -29.34 -2.48
N PRO A 128 -8.26 -28.38 -3.43
CA PRO A 128 -8.11 -28.70 -4.84
C PRO A 128 -6.73 -29.29 -5.10
N ALA A 129 -6.74 -30.45 -5.73
CA ALA A 129 -5.56 -31.20 -6.08
C ALA A 129 -4.68 -30.47 -7.11
N LYS A 130 -3.37 -30.75 -6.97
CA LYS A 130 -2.39 -30.94 -8.05
C LYS A 130 -1.61 -29.69 -8.49
N ALA A 131 -0.38 -29.54 -8.02
CA ALA A 131 0.79 -30.10 -8.70
C ALA A 131 2.12 -29.59 -8.10
N ALA A 132 3.08 -30.51 -7.98
CA ALA A 132 4.52 -30.30 -8.03
C ALA A 132 5.19 -29.54 -6.85
N ALA A 133 5.73 -30.30 -5.90
CA ALA A 133 7.18 -30.40 -5.67
C ALA A 133 7.47 -31.03 -4.30
N ALA A 134 7.60 -32.36 -4.26
CA ALA A 134 8.36 -33.05 -3.23
C ALA A 134 9.39 -33.92 -3.96
N GLY A 135 10.67 -33.61 -3.73
CA GLY A 135 11.78 -34.27 -4.39
C GLY A 135 12.00 -35.71 -3.91
N GLN A 136 12.85 -36.44 -4.63
CA GLN A 136 13.82 -37.34 -4.01
C GLN A 136 14.87 -37.79 -5.03
N LYS A 137 16.11 -37.74 -4.56
CA LYS A 137 17.30 -38.46 -5.01
C LYS A 137 17.01 -39.76 -5.79
N LYS A 138 17.67 -39.90 -6.94
CA LYS A 138 18.44 -41.09 -7.27
C LYS A 138 19.63 -40.71 -8.15
#